data_AF-A0A2V6SSD2-F1
#
_entry.id   AF-A0A2V6SSD2-F1
#
_cell.length_a   1.000
_cell.length_b   1.000
_cell.length_c   1.000
_cell.angle_alpha   90.00
_cell.angle_beta   90.00
_cell.angle_gamma   90.00
#
_symmetry.space_group_name_H-M   'P 1'
#
loop_
_entity.id
_entity.type
_entity.pdbx_description
1 polymer ?
#
loop_
_entity_poly.entity_id
_entity_poly.type
_entity_poly.pdbx_seq_one_letter_code
_entity_poly.pdbx_strand_id
1 'polypeptide(L)'
;DYECTPWGMPTYNLFGWQRPCYLLQEGYAATFQDLMEKTHWERYGRRSGNEKCQDCMVHCGYEASAVHDTFFSWKGFRDTVAATVTSRL
;
A
#
# COMPACT_ATOMS: atom_id res chain seq x y z
N ASP A 1 2.04 14.70 -1.35
CA ASP A 1 2.69 13.40 -1.17
C ASP A 1 1.74 12.41 -0.54
N TYR A 2 1.64 11.23 -1.13
CA TYR A 2 0.93 10.11 -0.55
C TYR A 2 1.83 9.39 0.47
N GLU A 3 1.22 8.77 1.46
CA GLU A 3 1.93 7.77 2.25
C GLU A 3 1.92 6.42 1.59
N CYS A 4 2.92 5.61 1.93
CA CYS A 4 2.92 4.19 1.61
C CYS A 4 1.81 3.49 2.40
N THR A 5 1.07 2.65 1.68
CA THR A 5 0.08 1.71 2.20
C THR A 5 0.71 0.30 2.15
N PRO A 6 1.50 -0.10 3.17
CA PRO A 6 2.34 -1.30 3.12
C PRO A 6 1.54 -2.62 3.01
N TRP A 7 0.27 -2.59 3.40
CA TRP A 7 -0.67 -3.71 3.29
C TRP A 7 -1.41 -3.76 1.94
N GLY A 8 -1.25 -2.76 1.07
CA GLY A 8 -2.03 -2.61 -0.17
C GLY A 8 -1.68 -3.66 -1.24
N MET A 9 -0.48 -4.25 -1.17
CA MET A 9 -0.02 -5.29 -2.10
C MET A 9 0.57 -6.47 -1.32
N PRO A 10 -0.28 -7.31 -0.70
CA PRO A 10 0.16 -8.50 0.02
C PRO A 10 0.71 -9.53 -0.97
N THR A 11 1.69 -10.32 -0.54
CA THR A 11 2.31 -11.36 -1.37
C THR A 11 2.22 -12.72 -0.70
N TYR A 12 1.78 -13.72 -1.45
CA TYR A 12 1.74 -15.12 -1.06
C TYR A 12 2.72 -15.91 -1.90
N ASN A 13 3.56 -16.73 -1.27
CA ASN A 13 4.52 -17.62 -1.95
C ASN A 13 4.59 -18.99 -1.25
N LEU A 14 5.56 -19.83 -1.62
CA LEU A 14 5.73 -21.18 -1.04
C LEU A 14 5.83 -21.19 0.50
N PHE A 15 6.26 -20.09 1.12
CA PHE A 15 6.40 -19.98 2.58
C PHE A 15 5.17 -19.39 3.27
N GLY A 16 4.15 -18.96 2.52
CA GLY A 16 2.92 -18.34 3.01
C GLY A 16 2.79 -16.86 2.66
N TRP A 17 1.98 -16.14 3.43
CA TRP A 17 1.78 -14.69 3.29
C TRP A 17 2.95 -13.93 3.89
N GLN A 18 3.70 -13.18 3.09
CA GLN A 18 4.89 -12.49 3.54
C GLN A 18 4.57 -11.26 4.39
N ARG A 19 5.21 -11.14 5.55
CA ARG A 19 5.12 -9.99 6.46
C ARG A 19 6.33 -9.07 6.30
N PRO A 20 6.17 -7.76 6.55
CA PRO A 20 4.92 -6.98 6.47
C PRO A 20 4.50 -6.73 5.01
N CYS A 21 5.48 -6.39 4.16
CA CYS A 21 5.33 -6.21 2.73
C CYS A 21 6.39 -7.09 2.03
N TYR A 22 6.21 -7.30 0.73
CA TYR A 22 7.01 -8.27 -0.02
C TYR A 22 8.50 -7.89 -0.17
N LEU A 23 8.88 -6.67 0.22
CA LEU A 23 10.27 -6.20 0.19
C LEU A 23 11.05 -6.48 1.48
N LEU A 24 10.41 -6.44 2.65
CA LEU A 24 11.11 -6.47 3.94
C LEU A 24 11.31 -7.89 4.49
N GLN A 25 10.45 -8.83 4.07
CA GLN A 25 10.58 -10.27 4.34
C GLN A 25 10.91 -10.62 5.80
N GLU A 26 10.18 -10.02 6.75
CA GLU A 26 10.45 -10.16 8.19
C GLU A 26 9.74 -11.41 8.80
N GLY A 27 9.01 -12.17 7.97
CA GLY A 27 8.40 -13.43 8.35
C GLY A 27 7.26 -13.81 7.42
N TYR A 28 6.56 -14.89 7.77
CA TYR A 28 5.41 -15.39 7.01
C TYR A 28 4.22 -15.68 7.92
N ALA A 29 3.01 -15.48 7.40
CA ALA A 29 1.74 -15.83 8.01
C ALA A 29 1.09 -16.99 7.26
N ALA A 30 0.46 -17.92 7.99
CA ALA A 30 -0.21 -19.06 7.39
C ALA A 30 -1.51 -18.67 6.65
N THR A 31 -2.20 -17.64 7.14
CA THR A 31 -3.45 -17.13 6.57
C THR A 31 -3.36 -15.63 6.30
N PHE A 32 -4.21 -15.15 5.39
CA PHE A 32 -4.31 -13.72 5.12
C PHE A 32 -4.78 -12.95 6.35
N GLN A 33 -5.71 -13.52 7.12
CA GLN A 33 -6.17 -12.95 8.37
C GLN A 33 -5.01 -12.73 9.36
N ASP A 34 -4.13 -13.74 9.51
CA ASP A 34 -2.94 -13.62 10.35
C ASP A 34 -1.92 -12.60 9.83
N LEU A 35 -1.85 -12.36 8.51
CA LEU A 35 -1.05 -11.27 7.96
C LEU A 35 -1.65 -9.92 8.38
N MET A 36 -2.95 -9.73 8.21
CA MET A 36 -3.61 -8.45 8.43
C MET A 36 -3.71 -8.08 9.92
N GLU A 37 -4.03 -9.03 10.79
CA GLU A 37 -4.31 -8.76 12.21
C GLU A 37 -3.06 -8.79 13.09
N LYS A 38 -2.05 -9.62 12.75
CA LYS A 38 -0.87 -9.83 13.61
C LYS A 38 0.37 -9.07 13.13
N THR A 39 0.30 -8.37 12.01
CA THR A 39 1.40 -7.50 11.54
C THR A 39 1.25 -6.11 12.15
N HIS A 40 2.32 -5.60 12.75
CA HIS A 40 2.39 -4.25 13.32
C HIS A 40 2.55 -3.17 12.24
N TRP A 41 1.49 -2.93 11.46
CA TRP A 41 1.50 -2.03 10.30
C TRP A 41 1.95 -0.60 10.61
N GLU A 42 1.72 -0.13 11.83
CA GLU A 42 2.15 1.17 12.34
C GLU A 42 3.67 1.38 12.31
N ARG A 43 4.44 0.28 12.26
CA ARG A 43 5.91 0.29 12.19
C ARG A 43 6.46 0.36 10.76
N TYR A 44 5.60 0.53 9.76
CA TYR A 44 6.01 0.53 8.36
C TYR A 44 5.40 1.72 7.59
N GLY A 45 6.05 2.08 6.48
CA GLY A 45 5.74 3.29 5.69
C GLY A 45 6.65 4.46 6.05
N ARG A 46 6.63 5.52 5.22
CA ARG A 46 7.60 6.61 5.33
C ARG A 46 7.51 7.34 6.68
N ARG A 47 6.29 7.61 7.16
CA ARG A 47 6.09 8.29 8.47
C ARG A 47 6.34 7.43 9.71
N SER A 48 6.63 6.13 9.56
CA SER A 48 6.76 5.21 10.71
C SER A 48 8.05 5.36 11.53
N GLY A 49 9.05 6.08 11.02
CA GLY A 49 10.40 6.13 11.60
C GLY A 49 11.25 4.88 11.32
N ASN A 50 10.71 3.88 10.61
CA ASN A 50 11.47 2.72 10.18
C ASN A 50 12.46 3.09 9.07
N GLU A 51 13.75 2.93 9.33
CA GLU A 51 14.85 3.25 8.41
C GLU A 51 14.72 2.51 7.06
N LYS A 52 14.19 1.29 7.06
CA LYS A 52 13.98 0.51 5.82
C LYS A 52 12.86 1.07 4.94
N CYS A 53 12.00 1.93 5.50
CA CYS A 53 10.85 2.51 4.80
C CYS A 53 11.03 3.98 4.41
N GLN A 54 11.98 4.70 5.00
CA GLN A 54 12.14 6.16 4.80
C GLN A 54 12.33 6.52 3.33
N ASP A 55 13.23 5.80 2.65
CA ASP A 55 13.65 6.13 1.28
C ASP A 55 13.25 5.05 0.26
N CYS A 56 12.49 4.03 0.67
CA CYS A 56 12.14 2.90 -0.18
C CYS A 56 11.38 3.33 -1.45
N MET A 57 10.39 4.24 -1.30
CA MET A 57 9.61 4.87 -2.38
C MET A 57 9.15 3.95 -3.53
N VAL A 58 8.99 2.65 -3.28
CA VAL A 58 8.62 1.70 -4.34
C VAL A 58 7.15 1.95 -4.74
N HIS A 59 6.91 2.07 -6.05
CA HIS A 59 5.61 2.45 -6.61
C HIS A 59 4.43 1.64 -6.03
N CYS A 60 4.60 0.33 -5.92
CA CYS A 60 3.61 -0.62 -5.45
C CYS A 60 3.04 -0.26 -4.06
N GLY A 61 3.83 0.39 -3.20
CA GLY A 61 3.42 0.80 -1.86
C GLY A 61 2.47 1.99 -1.89
N TYR A 62 2.50 2.79 -2.96
CA TYR A 62 1.71 4.02 -3.10
C TYR A 62 0.52 3.84 -4.04
N GLU A 63 0.45 2.76 -4.83
CA GLU A 63 -0.68 2.47 -5.73
C GLU A 63 -2.02 2.45 -4.99
N ALA A 64 -2.10 1.70 -3.88
CA ALA A 64 -3.32 1.64 -3.07
C ALA A 64 -3.70 3.01 -2.48
N SER A 65 -2.72 3.83 -2.11
CA SER A 65 -2.95 5.20 -1.63
C SER A 65 -3.49 6.12 -2.72
N ALA A 66 -2.96 6.01 -3.94
CA ALA A 66 -3.45 6.76 -5.09
C ALA A 66 -4.87 6.35 -5.46
N VAL A 67 -5.16 5.03 -5.50
CA VAL A 67 -6.51 4.50 -5.71
C VAL A 67 -7.47 4.99 -4.63
N HIS A 68 -7.05 5.00 -3.37
CA HIS A 68 -7.86 5.54 -2.27
C HIS A 68 -8.18 7.01 -2.51
N ASP A 69 -7.21 7.84 -2.87
CA ASP A 69 -7.44 9.26 -3.14
C ASP A 69 -8.38 9.47 -4.33
N THR A 70 -8.25 8.67 -5.38
CA THR A 70 -9.12 8.70 -6.56
C THR A 70 -10.58 8.41 -6.22
N PHE A 71 -10.87 7.35 -5.46
CA PHE A 71 -12.26 6.89 -5.27
C PHE A 71 -12.92 7.37 -3.99
N PHE A 72 -12.15 7.71 -2.96
CA PHE A 72 -12.68 8.13 -1.65
C PHE A 72 -12.54 9.63 -1.38
N SER A 73 -12.02 10.41 -2.33
CA SER A 73 -12.09 11.86 -2.27
C SER A 73 -13.06 12.41 -3.32
N TRP A 74 -13.89 13.38 -2.92
CA TRP A 74 -14.81 14.06 -3.83
C TRP A 74 -14.09 14.72 -5.01
N LYS A 75 -12.91 15.30 -4.74
CA LYS A 75 -12.07 15.94 -5.74
C LYS A 75 -11.50 14.90 -6.71
N GLY A 76 -10.85 13.85 -6.20
CA GLY A 76 -10.24 12.80 -6.99
C GLY A 76 -11.24 12.08 -7.88
N PHE A 77 -12.44 11.82 -7.35
CA PHE A 77 -13.51 11.19 -8.11
C PHE A 77 -13.99 12.10 -9.25
N ARG A 78 -14.26 13.38 -8.95
CA ARG A 78 -14.66 14.37 -9.97
C ARG A 78 -13.59 14.50 -11.06
N ASP A 79 -12.33 14.63 -10.68
CA ASP A 79 -11.22 14.83 -11.60
C ASP A 79 -11.04 13.59 -12.49
N THR A 80 -11.22 12.38 -11.95
CA THR A 80 -11.20 11.12 -12.70
C THR A 80 -12.35 10.99 -13.70
N VAL A 81 -13.57 11.36 -13.29
CA VAL A 81 -14.74 11.39 -14.20
C VAL A 81 -14.51 12.40 -15.33
N ALA A 82 -14.03 13.59 -15.01
CA ALA A 82 -13.72 14.62 -16.00
C ALA A 82 -12.66 14.15 -17.00
N ALA A 83 -11.55 13.57 -16.52
CA ALA A 83 -10.50 13.02 -17.38
C ALA A 83 -11.04 11.91 -18.31
N THR A 84 -11.86 11.00 -17.77
CA THR A 84 -12.44 9.89 -18.52
C THR A 84 -13.40 10.36 -19.62
N VAL A 85 -14.29 11.30 -19.31
CA VAL A 85 -15.34 11.77 -20.23
C VAL A 85 -14.80 12.76 -21.27
N THR A 86 -13.83 13.59 -20.89
CA THR A 86 -13.32 14.65 -21.78
C THR A 86 -12.04 14.29 -22.51
N SER A 87 -11.40 13.17 -22.14
CA SER A 87 -10.07 12.76 -22.64
C SER A 87 -8.99 13.84 -22.51
N ARG A 88 -9.19 14.81 -21.60
CA ARG A 88 -8.18 15.81 -21.23
C ARG A 88 -7.48 15.33 -19.97
N LEU A 89 -6.23 14.90 -20.15
CA LEU A 89 -5.26 14.71 -19.06
C LEU A 89 -4.58 16.04 -18.75
#